data_AF-A0A7Y9W3K7-F1
#
_entry.id   AF-A0A7Y9W3K7-F1
#
_cell.length_a   1.000
_cell.length_b   1.000
_cell.length_c   1.000
_cell.angle_alpha   90.00
_cell.angle_beta   90.00
_cell.angle_gamma   90.00
#
_symmetry.space_group_name_H-M   'P 1'
#
loop_
_entity.id
_entity.type
_entity.pdbx_description
1 polymer ?
#
loop_
_entity_poly.entity_id
_entity_poly.type
_entity_poly.pdbx_seq_one_letter_code
_entity_poly.pdbx_strand_id
1 'polypeptide(L)'
;MAASPICAAAPHVPSTGKLKVFKLMKVAGAYWRGDSKNEQLQRIYGTAWTKKEDQEAYLHMLEEAEKRDHRKLGKQLDLFHMQDESPGMVFWHPRGWTLWQQVEQYMRRRVNDAGYLEIKTPMIMDRSLWEASGHWQNYRENMFTTESEKRDYAIKPMNCPGHVQVFNHGLRSYRDLPLRYAEFGSCHRNESSGALHGLMRVRGFVQDDAHIFCTEDQFISESIAFNTLAMSVYKDFGFDKVEIKLSLRPDARAGTDETWDRAEQGLREALTACGVTWEELPGEGAFYGPKVEYHIKDALGRSWQCGTLQLDMVLPERLGAEYVAEDNGRRRPIMLHRAIVGSMERFLGILIEHHAGAMPSWLAPMQVVVMNIAENQTEYARSLAQSLQKQGVRVEADLRNEKISYKIREHTLEKVPYLLVVGDKEREAQTVAVRARGGVDLGVMPLDTFIERLRHDVQSFN
;
A
#
# COMPACT_ATOMS: atom_id res chain seq x y z
N MET A 1 36.46 -38.32 -6.75
CA MET A 1 35.47 -38.60 -7.80
C MET A 1 34.66 -37.33 -8.00
N ALA A 2 34.82 -36.64 -9.13
CA ALA A 2 34.02 -35.47 -9.44
C ALA A 2 32.60 -35.95 -9.73
N ALA A 3 31.66 -35.69 -8.82
CA ALA A 3 30.25 -35.92 -9.10
C ALA A 3 29.86 -35.03 -10.28
N SER A 4 29.60 -35.65 -11.44
CA SER A 4 28.95 -34.92 -12.54
C SER A 4 27.58 -34.49 -12.04
N PRO A 5 27.25 -33.18 -12.07
CA PRO A 5 25.96 -32.72 -11.61
C PRO A 5 24.88 -33.35 -12.50
N ILE A 6 23.97 -34.10 -11.88
CA ILE A 6 22.80 -34.65 -12.56
C ILE A 6 21.84 -33.49 -12.82
N CYS A 7 22.01 -32.84 -13.97
CA CYS A 7 21.08 -31.85 -14.51
C CYS A 7 20.53 -32.38 -15.84
N ALA A 8 19.78 -33.47 -15.77
CA ALA A 8 19.47 -34.29 -16.95
C ALA A 8 18.28 -33.79 -17.80
N ALA A 9 17.61 -32.70 -17.41
CA ALA A 9 16.31 -32.31 -17.99
C ALA A 9 16.32 -31.03 -18.86
N ALA A 10 17.42 -30.27 -18.89
CA ALA A 10 17.46 -28.97 -19.58
C ALA A 10 18.66 -28.87 -20.54
N PRO A 11 18.53 -28.16 -21.68
CA PRO A 11 19.64 -27.95 -22.60
C PRO A 11 20.75 -27.12 -21.93
N HIS A 12 21.99 -27.53 -22.14
CA HIS A 12 23.17 -26.76 -21.74
C HIS A 12 23.74 -25.96 -22.90
N VAL A 13 24.51 -24.91 -22.59
CA VAL A 13 25.30 -24.20 -23.60
C VAL A 13 26.27 -25.17 -24.29
N PRO A 14 26.55 -24.98 -25.61
CA PRO A 14 27.39 -25.91 -26.37
C PRO A 14 28.86 -25.93 -25.92
N SER A 15 29.32 -24.88 -25.23
CA SER A 15 30.67 -24.80 -24.66
C SER A 15 30.70 -23.76 -23.54
N THR A 16 31.48 -24.01 -22.49
CA THR A 16 31.71 -23.07 -21.38
C THR A 16 32.36 -21.76 -21.85
N GLY A 17 33.05 -21.75 -22.99
CA GLY A 17 33.60 -20.53 -23.59
C GLY A 17 32.55 -19.51 -24.05
N LYS A 18 31.26 -19.90 -24.07
CA LYS A 18 30.13 -18.99 -24.32
C LYS A 18 29.68 -18.25 -23.06
N LEU A 19 30.03 -18.72 -21.85
CA LEU A 19 29.65 -18.12 -20.57
C LEU A 19 30.67 -17.06 -20.14
N LYS A 20 30.71 -15.93 -20.85
CA LYS A 20 31.71 -14.88 -20.62
C LYS A 20 31.30 -13.81 -19.62
N VAL A 21 30.00 -13.52 -19.51
CA VAL A 21 29.47 -12.40 -18.72
C VAL A 21 28.61 -12.96 -17.61
N PHE A 22 29.20 -13.14 -16.43
CA PHE A 22 28.47 -13.56 -15.23
C PHE A 22 29.05 -12.87 -13.99
N LYS A 23 28.25 -12.74 -12.94
CA LYS A 23 28.67 -12.14 -11.67
C LYS A 23 28.03 -12.88 -10.50
N LEU A 24 28.83 -13.19 -9.49
CA LEU A 24 28.34 -13.68 -8.20
C LEU A 24 27.76 -12.49 -7.43
N MET A 25 26.60 -12.72 -6.82
CA MET A 25 25.82 -11.67 -6.16
C MET A 25 25.95 -11.81 -4.64
N LYS A 26 25.07 -12.61 -4.02
CA LYS A 26 25.00 -12.77 -2.57
C LYS A 26 24.94 -14.24 -2.18
N VAL A 27 25.31 -14.51 -0.94
CA VAL A 27 25.14 -15.81 -0.29
C VAL A 27 23.96 -15.72 0.67
N ALA A 28 23.13 -16.75 0.73
CA ALA A 28 22.01 -16.86 1.66
C ALA A 28 21.91 -18.28 2.23
N GLY A 29 21.27 -18.43 3.38
CA GLY A 29 20.81 -19.73 3.87
C GLY A 29 19.51 -20.12 3.17
N ALA A 30 19.31 -21.41 2.91
CA ALA A 30 18.05 -21.97 2.45
C ALA A 30 17.80 -23.32 3.12
N TYR A 31 16.54 -23.72 3.22
CA TYR A 31 16.18 -25.05 3.71
C TYR A 31 15.66 -25.91 2.57
N TRP A 32 15.91 -27.22 2.63
CA TRP A 32 15.39 -28.14 1.62
C TRP A 32 13.87 -28.10 1.59
N ARG A 33 13.30 -27.87 0.39
CA ARG A 33 11.85 -27.65 0.15
C ARG A 33 11.22 -26.53 0.99
N GLY A 34 12.02 -25.63 1.56
CA GLY A 34 11.54 -24.57 2.45
C GLY A 34 11.13 -25.03 3.85
N ASP A 35 11.36 -26.29 4.20
CA ASP A 35 11.02 -26.83 5.53
C ASP A 35 12.18 -26.61 6.51
N SER A 36 11.95 -25.77 7.52
CA SER A 36 12.93 -25.39 8.54
C SER A 36 13.38 -26.54 9.45
N LYS A 37 12.74 -27.72 9.37
CA LYS A 37 13.18 -28.93 10.07
C LYS A 37 14.37 -29.61 9.38
N ASN A 38 14.62 -29.28 8.11
CA ASN A 38 15.74 -29.83 7.36
C ASN A 38 17.04 -29.08 7.65
N GLU A 39 18.17 -29.65 7.21
CA GLU A 39 19.48 -28.99 7.32
C GLU A 39 19.53 -27.67 6.54
N GLN A 40 20.24 -26.68 7.12
CA GLN A 40 20.46 -25.40 6.46
C GLN A 40 21.51 -25.55 5.35
N LEU A 41 21.10 -25.22 4.12
CA LEU A 41 21.93 -25.22 2.93
C LEU A 41 22.46 -23.81 2.63
N GLN A 42 23.63 -23.75 2.00
CA GLN A 42 24.19 -22.50 1.49
C GLN A 42 23.76 -22.30 0.03
N ARG A 43 23.13 -21.17 -0.24
CA ARG A 43 22.68 -20.76 -1.58
C ARG A 43 23.52 -19.57 -2.06
N ILE A 44 24.22 -19.75 -3.17
CA ILE A 44 24.98 -18.68 -3.83
C ILE A 44 24.18 -18.18 -5.03
N TYR A 45 23.81 -16.90 -5.03
CA TYR A 45 23.12 -16.26 -6.15
C TYR A 45 24.13 -15.72 -7.16
N GLY A 46 23.81 -15.85 -8.44
CA GLY A 46 24.57 -15.29 -9.55
C GLY A 46 23.66 -14.81 -10.67
N THR A 47 24.19 -13.99 -11.56
CA THR A 47 23.51 -13.54 -12.79
C THR A 47 24.43 -13.76 -13.98
N ALA A 48 23.86 -14.10 -15.15
CA ALA A 48 24.60 -14.34 -16.38
C ALA A 48 23.86 -13.71 -17.57
N TRP A 49 24.63 -13.11 -18.48
CA TRP A 49 24.11 -12.33 -19.62
C TRP A 49 24.85 -12.68 -20.91
N THR A 50 24.23 -12.40 -22.04
CA THR A 50 24.87 -12.57 -23.36
C THR A 50 25.79 -11.40 -23.69
N LYS A 51 25.40 -10.18 -23.30
CA LYS A 51 26.11 -8.92 -23.54
C LYS A 51 26.54 -8.29 -22.21
N LYS A 52 27.66 -7.58 -22.23
CA LYS A 52 28.19 -6.90 -21.04
C LYS A 52 27.33 -5.69 -20.66
N GLU A 53 26.82 -5.01 -21.67
CA GLU A 53 25.98 -3.83 -21.53
C GLU A 53 24.68 -4.16 -20.78
N ASP A 54 24.06 -5.31 -21.09
CA ASP A 54 22.84 -5.76 -20.41
C ASP A 54 23.11 -6.12 -18.94
N GLN A 55 24.28 -6.71 -18.64
CA GLN A 55 24.69 -6.96 -17.26
C GLN A 55 24.94 -5.65 -16.51
N GLU A 56 25.64 -4.70 -17.11
CA GLU A 56 25.90 -3.38 -16.49
C GLU A 56 24.59 -2.64 -16.22
N ALA A 57 23.65 -2.65 -17.16
CA ALA A 57 22.31 -2.08 -16.96
C ALA A 57 21.55 -2.77 -15.81
N TYR A 58 21.60 -4.10 -15.73
CA TYR A 58 20.99 -4.86 -14.65
C TYR A 58 21.61 -4.54 -13.28
N LEU A 59 22.95 -4.45 -13.22
CA LEU A 59 23.65 -4.12 -11.97
C LEU A 59 23.36 -2.68 -11.52
N HIS A 60 23.32 -1.73 -12.45
CA HIS A 60 22.92 -0.35 -12.17
C HIS A 60 21.48 -0.29 -11.63
N MET A 61 20.55 -1.05 -12.22
CA MET A 61 19.17 -1.15 -11.73
C MET A 61 19.11 -1.70 -10.29
N LEU A 62 19.92 -2.71 -9.96
CA LEU A 62 19.99 -3.24 -8.60
C LEU A 62 20.56 -2.24 -7.59
N GLU A 63 21.59 -1.48 -7.98
CA GLU A 63 22.16 -0.42 -7.13
C GLU A 63 21.13 0.69 -6.87
N GLU A 64 20.38 1.10 -7.88
CA GLU A 64 19.28 2.07 -7.73
C GLU A 64 18.14 1.51 -6.86
N ALA A 65 17.80 0.23 -7.02
CA ALA A 65 16.82 -0.44 -6.16
C ALA A 65 17.28 -0.47 -4.70
N GLU A 66 18.55 -0.73 -4.45
CA GLU A 66 19.12 -0.79 -3.09
C GLU A 66 19.14 0.59 -2.41
N LYS A 67 19.36 1.68 -3.15
CA LYS A 67 19.25 3.06 -2.63
C LYS A 67 17.81 3.44 -2.28
N ARG A 68 16.83 2.80 -2.93
CA ARG A 68 15.39 3.06 -2.76
C ARG A 68 14.72 2.12 -1.77
N ASP A 69 15.46 1.16 -1.21
CA ASP A 69 14.93 0.19 -0.26
C ASP A 69 14.26 0.90 0.93
N HIS A 70 12.94 0.70 1.06
CA HIS A 70 12.13 1.35 2.10
C HIS A 70 12.61 1.02 3.52
N ARG A 71 13.35 -0.06 3.75
CA ARG A 71 13.90 -0.42 5.06
C ARG A 71 15.11 0.45 5.41
N LYS A 72 15.97 0.72 4.43
CA LYS A 72 17.12 1.62 4.59
C LYS A 72 16.64 3.06 4.76
N LEU A 73 15.73 3.49 3.89
CA LEU A 73 15.13 4.83 3.95
C LEU A 73 14.28 5.01 5.21
N GLY A 74 13.51 4.00 5.61
CA GLY A 74 12.70 4.01 6.82
C GLY A 74 13.53 4.24 8.07
N LYS A 75 14.71 3.62 8.16
CA LYS A 75 15.68 3.87 9.24
C LYS A 75 16.33 5.25 9.12
N GLN A 76 16.77 5.65 7.93
CA GLN A 76 17.43 6.95 7.71
C GLN A 76 16.51 8.12 8.04
N LEU A 77 15.23 8.02 7.68
CA LEU A 77 14.23 9.08 7.80
C LEU A 77 13.40 8.97 9.09
N ASP A 78 13.73 8.02 9.97
CA ASP A 78 13.05 7.77 11.23
C ASP A 78 11.53 7.56 11.06
N LEU A 79 11.14 6.70 10.11
CA LEU A 79 9.74 6.45 9.77
C LEU A 79 9.13 5.31 10.60
N PHE A 80 9.87 4.22 10.75
CA PHE A 80 9.40 3.03 11.44
C PHE A 80 10.55 2.10 11.83
N HIS A 81 10.26 1.15 12.72
CA HIS A 81 11.10 -0.02 12.93
C HIS A 81 10.26 -1.30 13.10
N MET A 82 10.95 -2.43 13.15
CA MET A 82 10.41 -3.74 13.50
C MET A 82 11.33 -4.38 14.54
N GLN A 83 10.79 -5.22 15.41
CA GLN A 83 11.52 -5.90 16.47
C GLN A 83 10.96 -7.32 16.71
N ASP A 84 11.77 -8.16 17.38
CA ASP A 84 11.50 -9.60 17.50
C ASP A 84 10.31 -9.93 18.40
N GLU A 85 9.92 -9.02 19.30
CA GLU A 85 8.73 -9.16 20.14
C GLU A 85 7.43 -9.08 19.32
N SER A 86 7.47 -8.53 18.11
CA SER A 86 6.32 -8.47 17.20
C SER A 86 6.72 -8.67 15.74
N PRO A 87 7.13 -9.90 15.35
CA PRO A 87 7.66 -10.14 14.01
C PRO A 87 6.62 -9.83 12.94
N GLY A 88 7.01 -9.02 11.95
CA GLY A 88 6.11 -8.63 10.86
C GLY A 88 5.00 -7.66 11.28
N MET A 89 5.12 -6.98 12.42
CA MET A 89 4.25 -5.88 12.80
C MET A 89 5.10 -4.61 12.97
N VAL A 90 4.57 -3.48 12.50
CA VAL A 90 5.33 -2.25 12.31
C VAL A 90 5.17 -1.33 13.52
N PHE A 91 6.28 -0.84 14.06
CA PHE A 91 6.28 0.27 15.01
C PHE A 91 6.48 1.58 14.25
N TRP A 92 5.39 2.31 14.05
CA TRP A 92 5.40 3.60 13.35
C TRP A 92 5.91 4.72 14.25
N HIS A 93 6.92 5.46 13.80
CA HIS A 93 7.47 6.63 14.49
C HIS A 93 6.66 7.88 14.14
N PRO A 94 6.84 9.03 14.82
CA PRO A 94 6.05 10.24 14.53
C PRO A 94 6.06 10.66 13.06
N ARG A 95 7.21 10.58 12.37
CA ARG A 95 7.32 10.94 10.95
C ARG A 95 6.61 9.93 10.05
N GLY A 96 6.80 8.63 10.28
CA GLY A 96 6.10 7.59 9.50
C GLY A 96 4.59 7.59 9.75
N TRP A 97 4.16 7.81 10.99
CA TRP A 97 2.75 7.93 11.34
C TRP A 97 2.10 9.18 10.74
N THR A 98 2.84 10.28 10.62
CA THR A 98 2.37 11.47 9.91
C THR A 98 2.11 11.16 8.43
N LEU A 99 3.05 10.48 7.76
CA LEU A 99 2.89 10.03 6.38
C LEU A 99 1.67 9.10 6.24
N TRP A 100 1.51 8.13 7.14
CA TRP A 100 0.34 7.26 7.21
C TRP A 100 -0.95 8.07 7.27
N GLN A 101 -1.03 9.02 8.22
CA GLN A 101 -2.22 9.85 8.40
C GLN A 101 -2.53 10.71 7.16
N GLN A 102 -1.53 11.19 6.42
CA GLN A 102 -1.81 11.91 5.17
C GLN A 102 -2.52 11.02 4.15
N VAL A 103 -2.04 9.79 3.97
CA VAL A 103 -2.67 8.82 3.04
C VAL A 103 -4.06 8.41 3.53
N GLU A 104 -4.20 8.08 4.81
CA GLU A 104 -5.47 7.61 5.38
C GLU A 104 -6.55 8.70 5.30
N GLN A 105 -6.22 9.94 5.67
CA GLN A 105 -7.17 11.05 5.62
C GLN A 105 -7.53 11.45 4.19
N TYR A 106 -6.59 11.36 3.24
CA TYR A 106 -6.89 11.52 1.82
C TYR A 106 -7.89 10.44 1.38
N MET A 107 -7.57 9.17 1.60
CA MET A 107 -8.44 8.06 1.20
C MET A 107 -9.83 8.16 1.83
N ARG A 108 -9.91 8.51 3.12
CA ARG A 108 -11.18 8.75 3.83
C ARG A 108 -12.05 9.79 3.14
N ARG A 109 -11.49 10.94 2.75
CA ARG A 109 -12.23 11.96 1.99
C ARG A 109 -12.71 11.42 0.65
N ARG A 110 -11.81 10.79 -0.12
CA ARG A 110 -12.13 10.25 -1.46
C ARG A 110 -13.25 9.20 -1.42
N VAL A 111 -13.25 8.31 -0.43
CA VAL A 111 -14.32 7.30 -0.30
C VAL A 111 -15.62 7.89 0.23
N ASN A 112 -15.56 8.85 1.15
CA ASN A 112 -16.76 9.55 1.63
C ASN A 112 -17.45 10.33 0.49
N ASP A 113 -16.68 11.04 -0.34
CA ASP A 113 -17.19 11.76 -1.51
C ASP A 113 -17.78 10.80 -2.56
N ALA A 114 -17.26 9.56 -2.64
CA ALA A 114 -17.80 8.49 -3.47
C ALA A 114 -19.00 7.75 -2.83
N GLY A 115 -19.53 8.23 -1.71
CA GLY A 115 -20.72 7.69 -1.05
C GLY A 115 -20.48 6.40 -0.27
N TYR A 116 -19.27 6.14 0.19
CA TYR A 116 -18.99 5.08 1.15
C TYR A 116 -19.31 5.54 2.57
N LEU A 117 -19.82 4.61 3.38
CA LEU A 117 -20.08 4.79 4.80
C LEU A 117 -18.95 4.12 5.58
N GLU A 118 -18.09 4.92 6.21
CA GLU A 118 -17.02 4.38 7.06
C GLU A 118 -17.62 3.73 8.32
N ILE A 119 -17.24 2.48 8.57
CA ILE A 119 -17.63 1.68 9.72
C ILE A 119 -16.38 1.12 10.42
N LYS A 120 -16.56 0.53 11.60
CA LYS A 120 -15.49 -0.18 12.32
C LYS A 120 -16.04 -1.47 12.92
N THR A 121 -15.40 -2.59 12.62
CA THR A 121 -15.81 -3.91 13.11
C THR A 121 -14.82 -4.46 14.14
N PRO A 122 -15.25 -5.36 15.05
CA PRO A 122 -14.35 -5.96 16.05
C PRO A 122 -13.15 -6.67 15.41
N MET A 123 -12.00 -6.63 16.08
CA MET A 123 -10.78 -7.32 15.63
C MET A 123 -10.79 -8.81 15.95
N ILE A 124 -11.41 -9.19 17.06
CA ILE A 124 -11.51 -10.57 17.53
C ILE A 124 -12.95 -11.02 17.36
N MET A 125 -13.17 -12.11 16.63
CA MET A 125 -14.49 -12.65 16.35
C MET A 125 -14.52 -14.15 16.60
N ASP A 126 -15.68 -14.65 17.05
CA ASP A 126 -15.88 -16.05 17.41
C ASP A 126 -15.65 -16.96 16.20
N ARG A 127 -15.05 -18.13 16.46
CA ARG A 127 -14.79 -19.18 15.47
C ARG A 127 -15.99 -19.51 14.58
N SER A 128 -17.20 -19.53 15.12
CA SER A 128 -18.43 -19.84 14.38
C SER A 128 -18.67 -18.92 13.19
N LEU A 129 -18.30 -17.63 13.27
CA LEU A 129 -18.42 -16.70 12.14
C LEU A 129 -17.47 -17.08 10.99
N TRP A 130 -16.26 -17.53 11.33
CA TRP A 130 -15.27 -17.97 10.36
C TRP A 130 -15.65 -19.31 9.71
N GLU A 131 -16.30 -20.20 10.46
CA GLU A 131 -16.85 -21.45 9.93
C GLU A 131 -18.05 -21.19 9.01
N ALA A 132 -18.97 -20.31 9.43
CA ALA A 132 -20.13 -19.92 8.62
C ALA A 132 -19.68 -19.28 7.30
N SER A 133 -18.73 -18.36 7.35
CA SER A 133 -18.17 -17.70 6.15
C SER A 133 -17.31 -18.62 5.27
N GLY A 134 -16.89 -19.80 5.75
CA GLY A 134 -16.02 -20.74 5.01
C GLY A 134 -14.52 -20.46 5.14
N HIS A 135 -14.14 -19.36 5.81
CA HIS A 135 -12.73 -18.99 6.00
C HIS A 135 -12.00 -19.91 6.96
N TRP A 136 -12.69 -20.53 7.91
CA TRP A 136 -12.06 -21.49 8.82
C TRP A 136 -11.52 -22.72 8.08
N GLN A 137 -12.21 -23.20 7.06
CA GLN A 137 -11.79 -24.37 6.29
C GLN A 137 -10.63 -24.02 5.34
N ASN A 138 -10.67 -22.83 4.74
CA ASN A 138 -9.76 -22.46 3.65
C ASN A 138 -8.56 -21.60 4.10
N TYR A 139 -8.63 -20.96 5.27
CA TYR A 139 -7.68 -19.91 5.66
C TYR A 139 -7.14 -20.05 7.09
N ARG A 140 -7.61 -21.04 7.87
CA ARG A 140 -7.24 -21.22 9.29
C ARG A 140 -5.74 -21.30 9.54
N GLU A 141 -4.98 -21.95 8.67
CA GLU A 141 -3.51 -22.06 8.83
C GLU A 141 -2.83 -20.69 8.85
N ASN A 142 -3.44 -19.69 8.21
CA ASN A 142 -2.98 -18.31 8.13
C ASN A 142 -3.69 -17.37 9.12
N MET A 143 -4.42 -17.90 10.11
CA MET A 143 -5.13 -17.10 11.12
C MET A 143 -4.42 -17.18 12.47
N PHE A 144 -4.42 -16.08 13.21
CA PHE A 144 -4.09 -16.10 14.64
C PHE A 144 -5.35 -16.43 15.44
N THR A 145 -5.25 -17.42 16.32
CA THR A 145 -6.35 -17.87 17.19
C THR A 145 -6.06 -17.53 18.64
N THR A 146 -7.12 -17.33 19.43
CA THR A 146 -7.05 -17.10 20.87
C THR A 146 -8.27 -17.73 21.54
N GLU A 147 -8.25 -17.86 22.86
CA GLU A 147 -9.34 -18.47 23.63
C GLU A 147 -9.71 -17.59 24.83
N SER A 148 -10.99 -17.54 25.15
CA SER A 148 -11.49 -16.90 26.37
C SER A 148 -12.82 -17.52 26.77
N GLU A 149 -13.04 -17.76 28.06
CA GLU A 149 -14.30 -18.31 28.61
C GLU A 149 -14.80 -19.59 27.91
N LYS A 150 -13.88 -20.50 27.54
CA LYS A 150 -14.16 -21.74 26.78
C LYS A 150 -14.72 -21.50 25.37
N ARG A 151 -14.47 -20.33 24.79
CA ARG A 151 -14.78 -20.02 23.39
C ARG A 151 -13.50 -19.79 22.61
N ASP A 152 -13.49 -20.33 21.39
CA ASP A 152 -12.45 -20.11 20.41
C ASP A 152 -12.73 -18.82 19.62
N TYR A 153 -11.71 -17.98 19.49
CA TYR A 153 -11.76 -16.79 18.66
C TYR A 153 -10.61 -16.78 17.67
N ALA A 154 -10.77 -15.98 16.62
CA ALA A 154 -9.67 -15.61 15.76
C ALA A 154 -9.57 -14.09 15.62
N ILE A 155 -8.35 -13.63 15.49
CA ILE A 155 -8.05 -12.27 15.04
C ILE A 155 -8.38 -12.22 13.55
N LYS A 156 -9.15 -11.22 13.13
CA LYS A 156 -9.66 -11.15 11.75
C LYS A 156 -8.53 -11.12 10.71
N PRO A 157 -8.50 -12.06 9.74
CA PRO A 157 -7.57 -12.01 8.60
C PRO A 157 -8.07 -11.12 7.45
N MET A 158 -9.33 -10.67 7.55
CA MET A 158 -10.06 -9.82 6.60
C MET A 158 -11.32 -9.24 7.25
N ASN A 159 -11.91 -8.19 6.68
CA ASN A 159 -13.06 -7.49 7.29
C ASN A 159 -14.43 -8.01 6.82
N CYS A 160 -14.48 -8.72 5.69
CA CYS A 160 -15.71 -9.07 4.97
C CYS A 160 -16.81 -9.66 5.85
N PRO A 161 -16.56 -10.69 6.69
CA PRO A 161 -17.61 -11.27 7.52
C PRO A 161 -18.23 -10.26 8.50
N GLY A 162 -17.44 -9.36 9.06
CA GLY A 162 -17.91 -8.29 9.95
C GLY A 162 -18.80 -7.29 9.22
N HIS A 163 -18.44 -6.93 7.97
CA HIS A 163 -19.23 -6.00 7.15
C HIS A 163 -20.60 -6.60 6.79
N VAL A 164 -20.65 -7.92 6.53
CA VAL A 164 -21.93 -8.62 6.32
C VAL A 164 -22.79 -8.61 7.59
N GLN A 165 -22.20 -8.74 8.79
CA GLN A 165 -22.97 -8.62 10.04
C GLN A 165 -23.57 -7.22 10.20
N VAL A 166 -22.85 -6.17 9.79
CA VAL A 166 -23.38 -4.79 9.79
C VAL A 166 -24.52 -4.64 8.77
N PHE A 167 -24.39 -5.24 7.58
CA PHE A 167 -25.46 -5.29 6.59
C PHE A 167 -26.72 -5.96 7.18
N ASN A 168 -26.57 -7.13 7.80
CA ASN A 168 -27.65 -7.97 8.35
C ASN A 168 -28.39 -7.35 9.54
N HIS A 169 -27.79 -6.38 10.24
CA HIS A 169 -28.40 -5.80 11.43
C HIS A 169 -29.71 -5.04 11.15
N GLY A 170 -29.88 -4.51 9.93
CA GLY A 170 -31.06 -3.76 9.51
C GLY A 170 -31.83 -4.45 8.39
N LEU A 171 -33.14 -4.19 8.32
CA LEU A 171 -33.94 -4.53 7.13
C LEU A 171 -33.48 -3.64 5.97
N ARG A 172 -33.12 -4.25 4.84
CA ARG A 172 -32.68 -3.53 3.63
C ARG A 172 -33.74 -3.61 2.54
N SER A 173 -34.02 -2.51 1.87
CA SER A 173 -34.81 -2.44 0.64
C SER A 173 -33.90 -2.37 -0.58
N TYR A 174 -34.39 -2.78 -1.75
CA TYR A 174 -33.70 -2.52 -3.04
C TYR A 174 -33.36 -1.03 -3.24
N ARG A 175 -34.14 -0.12 -2.62
CA ARG A 175 -33.91 1.34 -2.65
C ARG A 175 -32.70 1.79 -1.83
N ASP A 176 -32.26 0.97 -0.89
CA ASP A 176 -31.06 1.26 -0.09
C ASP A 176 -29.78 0.81 -0.81
N LEU A 177 -29.92 0.06 -1.91
CA LEU A 177 -28.81 -0.44 -2.72
C LEU A 177 -28.53 0.52 -3.90
N PRO A 178 -27.26 0.78 -4.25
CA PRO A 178 -26.06 0.15 -3.69
C PRO A 178 -25.64 0.72 -2.33
N LEU A 179 -25.34 -0.17 -1.39
CA LEU A 179 -24.88 0.18 -0.04
C LEU A 179 -23.38 -0.13 0.09
N ARG A 180 -22.59 0.88 0.46
CA ARG A 180 -21.14 0.80 0.46
C ARG A 180 -20.58 0.99 1.87
N TYR A 181 -19.95 -0.04 2.43
CA TYR A 181 -19.24 0.06 3.70
C TYR A 181 -17.74 0.11 3.46
N ALA A 182 -17.06 1.10 4.06
CA ALA A 182 -15.61 1.20 4.06
C ALA A 182 -15.07 1.05 5.49
N GLU A 183 -13.89 0.48 5.65
CA GLU A 183 -13.20 0.39 6.94
C GLU A 183 -11.69 0.39 6.69
N PHE A 184 -10.96 1.28 7.36
CA PHE A 184 -9.51 1.13 7.53
C PHE A 184 -9.25 0.00 8.53
N GLY A 185 -9.48 -1.23 8.06
CA GLY A 185 -9.63 -2.42 8.89
C GLY A 185 -8.28 -3.05 9.21
N SER A 186 -7.94 -3.07 10.50
CA SER A 186 -6.73 -3.75 10.98
C SER A 186 -6.96 -5.27 11.02
N CYS A 187 -6.19 -5.97 10.21
CA CYS A 187 -6.24 -7.42 10.03
C CYS A 187 -4.90 -8.07 10.34
N HIS A 188 -4.94 -9.36 10.66
CA HIS A 188 -3.75 -10.14 10.95
C HIS A 188 -3.74 -11.47 10.20
N ARG A 189 -2.61 -11.79 9.57
CA ARG A 189 -2.36 -13.07 8.90
C ARG A 189 -1.11 -13.71 9.48
N ASN A 190 -1.18 -14.99 9.83
CA ASN A 190 -0.07 -15.76 10.38
C ASN A 190 0.92 -16.19 9.28
N GLU A 191 1.48 -15.21 8.58
CA GLU A 191 2.48 -15.41 7.54
C GLU A 191 3.72 -16.13 8.09
N SER A 192 4.35 -16.95 7.26
CA SER A 192 5.60 -17.61 7.64
C SER A 192 6.70 -16.57 7.88
N SER A 193 7.50 -16.76 8.94
CA SER A 193 8.53 -15.79 9.34
C SER A 193 9.54 -15.51 8.22
N GLY A 194 9.87 -16.52 7.42
CA GLY A 194 10.79 -16.39 6.27
C GLY A 194 10.21 -15.61 5.08
N ALA A 195 8.89 -15.40 5.02
CA ALA A 195 8.25 -14.62 3.96
C ALA A 195 8.15 -13.12 4.30
N LEU A 196 8.36 -12.72 5.56
CA LEU A 196 8.24 -11.33 5.99
C LEU A 196 9.30 -10.45 5.30
N HIS A 197 8.88 -9.28 4.82
CA HIS A 197 9.77 -8.38 4.10
C HIS A 197 9.43 -6.91 4.30
N GLY A 198 10.01 -6.31 5.34
CA GLY A 198 9.78 -4.90 5.67
C GLY A 198 8.29 -4.58 5.66
N LEU A 199 7.90 -3.52 4.96
CA LEU A 199 6.50 -3.12 4.79
C LEU A 199 5.77 -3.87 3.67
N MET A 200 6.49 -4.57 2.78
CA MET A 200 5.88 -5.21 1.60
C MET A 200 5.12 -6.49 1.96
N ARG A 201 5.53 -7.19 3.02
CA ARG A 201 4.86 -8.39 3.53
C ARG A 201 4.97 -8.46 5.04
N VAL A 202 3.83 -8.26 5.70
CA VAL A 202 3.66 -8.10 7.14
C VAL A 202 2.57 -9.05 7.66
N ARG A 203 2.58 -9.33 8.96
CA ARG A 203 1.53 -10.10 9.65
C ARG A 203 0.37 -9.23 10.07
N GLY A 204 0.63 -8.03 10.59
CA GLY A 204 -0.38 -7.03 10.92
C GLY A 204 -0.45 -5.98 9.82
N PHE A 205 -1.64 -5.73 9.28
CA PHE A 205 -1.84 -4.74 8.23
C PHE A 205 -3.19 -4.04 8.33
N VAL A 206 -3.28 -2.82 7.79
CA VAL A 206 -4.54 -2.09 7.65
C VAL A 206 -4.81 -1.88 6.17
N GLN A 207 -6.00 -2.24 5.70
CA GLN A 207 -6.40 -1.99 4.30
C GLN A 207 -7.42 -0.87 4.21
N ASP A 208 -7.45 -0.15 3.08
CA ASP A 208 -8.57 0.72 2.69
C ASP A 208 -9.77 -0.10 2.17
N ASP A 209 -10.13 -1.11 2.96
CA ASP A 209 -11.07 -2.16 2.60
C ASP A 209 -12.49 -1.62 2.50
N ALA A 210 -13.25 -2.08 1.52
CA ALA A 210 -14.65 -1.76 1.41
C ALA A 210 -15.45 -2.89 0.75
N HIS A 211 -16.71 -2.98 1.14
CA HIS A 211 -17.68 -3.95 0.64
C HIS A 211 -18.91 -3.21 0.10
N ILE A 212 -19.19 -3.41 -1.18
CA ILE A 212 -20.37 -2.86 -1.85
C ILE A 212 -21.41 -3.96 -1.94
N PHE A 213 -22.56 -3.76 -1.32
CA PHE A 213 -23.73 -4.60 -1.48
C PHE A 213 -24.62 -3.97 -2.54
N CYS A 214 -24.85 -4.69 -3.64
CA CYS A 214 -25.64 -4.17 -4.75
C CYS A 214 -26.49 -5.28 -5.38
N THR A 215 -27.44 -4.88 -6.20
CA THR A 215 -28.19 -5.81 -7.05
C THR A 215 -27.34 -6.21 -8.26
N GLU A 216 -27.70 -7.31 -8.95
CA GLU A 216 -26.94 -7.77 -10.12
C GLU A 216 -26.93 -6.73 -11.26
N ASP A 217 -28.01 -5.99 -11.45
CA ASP A 217 -28.13 -4.93 -12.46
C ASP A 217 -27.27 -3.70 -12.15
N GLN A 218 -26.95 -3.46 -10.87
CA GLN A 218 -26.10 -2.34 -10.43
C GLN A 218 -24.60 -2.64 -10.56
N PHE A 219 -24.23 -3.91 -10.77
CA PHE A 219 -22.84 -4.37 -10.76
C PHE A 219 -21.92 -3.59 -11.72
N ILE A 220 -22.36 -3.41 -12.96
CA ILE A 220 -21.54 -2.73 -13.99
C ILE A 220 -21.35 -1.25 -13.62
N SER A 221 -22.41 -0.56 -13.19
CA SER A 221 -22.30 0.84 -12.75
C SER A 221 -21.37 1.01 -11.54
N GLU A 222 -21.43 0.09 -10.57
CA GLU A 222 -20.54 0.12 -9.40
C GLU A 222 -19.07 -0.15 -9.79
N SER A 223 -18.84 -1.01 -10.76
CA SER A 223 -17.50 -1.30 -11.29
C SER A 223 -16.91 -0.09 -12.02
N ILE A 224 -17.71 0.64 -12.81
CA ILE A 224 -17.30 1.89 -13.48
C ILE A 224 -16.97 2.97 -12.44
N ALA A 225 -17.83 3.14 -11.43
CA ALA A 225 -17.62 4.12 -10.38
C ALA A 225 -16.33 3.82 -9.59
N PHE A 226 -16.11 2.55 -9.23
CA PHE A 226 -14.89 2.12 -8.57
C PHE A 226 -13.64 2.33 -9.44
N ASN A 227 -13.66 1.90 -10.70
CA ASN A 227 -12.52 2.07 -11.62
C ASN A 227 -12.15 3.55 -11.78
N THR A 228 -13.15 4.42 -11.95
CA THR A 228 -12.95 5.87 -12.06
C THR A 228 -12.29 6.43 -10.80
N LEU A 229 -12.78 6.04 -9.62
CA LEU A 229 -12.21 6.45 -8.34
C LEU A 229 -10.77 5.96 -8.20
N ALA A 230 -10.52 4.66 -8.41
CA ALA A 230 -9.21 4.03 -8.26
C ALA A 230 -8.16 4.68 -9.18
N MET A 231 -8.49 4.87 -10.45
CA MET A 231 -7.60 5.52 -11.43
C MET A 231 -7.31 6.98 -11.07
N SER A 232 -8.30 7.73 -10.54
CA SER A 232 -8.06 9.09 -10.05
C SER A 232 -7.10 9.13 -8.86
N VAL A 233 -7.24 8.20 -7.91
CA VAL A 233 -6.36 8.08 -6.75
C VAL A 233 -4.93 7.77 -7.18
N TYR A 234 -4.74 6.80 -8.07
CA TYR A 234 -3.40 6.47 -8.57
C TYR A 234 -2.73 7.65 -9.25
N LYS A 235 -3.48 8.42 -10.04
CA LYS A 235 -2.99 9.64 -10.68
C LYS A 235 -2.53 10.68 -9.65
N ASP A 236 -3.31 10.93 -8.60
CA ASP A 236 -2.97 11.89 -7.54
C ASP A 236 -1.68 11.48 -6.78
N PHE A 237 -1.42 10.19 -6.65
CA PHE A 237 -0.17 9.64 -6.10
C PHE A 237 0.99 9.58 -7.12
N GLY A 238 0.79 10.01 -8.37
CA GLY A 238 1.83 10.03 -9.41
C GLY A 238 2.04 8.69 -10.13
N PHE A 239 1.07 7.78 -10.07
CA PHE A 239 1.09 6.50 -10.80
C PHE A 239 0.28 6.59 -12.10
N ASP A 240 0.91 7.09 -13.16
CA ASP A 240 0.25 7.27 -14.47
C ASP A 240 0.04 5.97 -15.26
N LYS A 241 0.77 4.91 -14.90
CA LYS A 241 0.77 3.63 -15.63
C LYS A 241 0.23 2.53 -14.73
N VAL A 242 -1.05 2.22 -14.91
CA VAL A 242 -1.74 1.14 -14.22
C VAL A 242 -2.05 0.03 -15.22
N GLU A 243 -1.55 -1.17 -14.96
CA GLU A 243 -1.90 -2.37 -15.71
C GLU A 243 -3.06 -3.07 -15.01
N ILE A 244 -4.06 -3.49 -15.78
CA ILE A 244 -5.24 -4.17 -15.25
C ILE A 244 -5.16 -5.65 -15.63
N LYS A 245 -5.41 -6.52 -14.66
CA LYS A 245 -5.44 -7.97 -14.86
C LYS A 245 -6.74 -8.55 -14.33
N LEU A 246 -7.22 -9.64 -14.94
CA LEU A 246 -8.42 -10.37 -14.54
C LEU A 246 -8.02 -11.79 -14.13
N SER A 247 -8.00 -12.07 -12.84
CA SER A 247 -7.70 -13.39 -12.31
C SER A 247 -8.94 -14.28 -12.34
N LEU A 248 -8.85 -15.38 -13.08
CA LEU A 248 -9.95 -16.33 -13.32
C LEU A 248 -9.90 -17.50 -12.33
N ARG A 249 -10.90 -18.38 -12.40
CA ARG A 249 -11.11 -19.48 -11.45
C ARG A 249 -9.85 -20.33 -11.18
N PRO A 250 -9.52 -20.61 -9.90
CA PRO A 250 -8.53 -21.60 -9.52
C PRO A 250 -9.10 -23.03 -9.55
N ASP A 251 -8.22 -24.01 -9.39
CA ASP A 251 -8.59 -25.43 -9.25
C ASP A 251 -9.41 -25.67 -7.96
N ALA A 252 -8.95 -25.11 -6.84
CA ALA A 252 -9.63 -25.18 -5.55
C ALA A 252 -10.56 -23.98 -5.36
N ARG A 253 -11.87 -24.17 -5.59
CA ARG A 253 -12.88 -23.10 -5.53
C ARG A 253 -14.19 -23.53 -4.86
N ALA A 254 -14.93 -22.54 -4.39
CA ALA A 254 -16.30 -22.64 -3.89
C ALA A 254 -17.29 -22.09 -4.94
N GLY A 255 -18.55 -22.53 -4.89
CA GLY A 255 -19.58 -22.19 -5.87
C GLY A 255 -19.62 -23.18 -7.05
N THR A 256 -20.66 -23.06 -7.89
CA THR A 256 -20.82 -23.90 -9.09
C THR A 256 -20.13 -23.29 -10.29
N ASP A 257 -19.88 -24.09 -11.34
CA ASP A 257 -19.27 -23.58 -12.57
C ASP A 257 -20.13 -22.51 -13.24
N GLU A 258 -21.46 -22.59 -13.13
CA GLU A 258 -22.37 -21.57 -13.67
C GLU A 258 -22.22 -20.22 -12.93
N THR A 259 -22.01 -20.24 -11.61
CA THR A 259 -21.75 -19.01 -10.84
C THR A 259 -20.41 -18.39 -11.26
N TRP A 260 -19.40 -19.21 -11.51
CA TRP A 260 -18.09 -18.74 -11.99
C TRP A 260 -18.14 -18.21 -13.42
N ASP A 261 -18.83 -18.88 -14.32
CA ASP A 261 -19.05 -18.42 -15.70
C ASP A 261 -19.71 -17.04 -15.70
N ARG A 262 -20.76 -16.86 -14.88
CA ARG A 262 -21.45 -15.58 -14.70
C ARG A 262 -20.53 -14.51 -14.12
N ALA A 263 -19.76 -14.84 -13.08
CA ALA A 263 -18.89 -13.86 -12.42
C ALA A 263 -17.73 -13.41 -13.32
N GLU A 264 -17.08 -14.34 -14.03
CA GLU A 264 -16.00 -14.02 -14.96
C GLU A 264 -16.52 -13.20 -16.15
N GLN A 265 -17.64 -13.60 -16.74
CA GLN A 265 -18.26 -12.86 -17.84
C GLN A 265 -18.72 -11.47 -17.40
N GLY A 266 -19.30 -11.36 -16.21
CA GLY A 266 -19.66 -10.07 -15.62
C GLY A 266 -18.45 -9.15 -15.50
N LEU A 267 -17.32 -9.62 -14.96
CA LEU A 267 -16.12 -8.78 -14.85
C LEU A 267 -15.56 -8.37 -16.22
N ARG A 268 -15.62 -9.24 -17.24
CA ARG A 268 -15.25 -8.87 -18.62
C ARG A 268 -16.14 -7.74 -19.16
N GLU A 269 -17.45 -7.82 -18.94
CA GLU A 269 -18.40 -6.79 -19.36
C GLU A 269 -18.17 -5.48 -18.60
N ALA A 270 -17.93 -5.55 -17.29
CA ALA A 270 -17.60 -4.40 -16.47
C ALA A 270 -16.30 -3.70 -16.95
N LEU A 271 -15.24 -4.47 -17.22
CA LEU A 271 -13.98 -3.93 -17.76
C LEU A 271 -14.16 -3.32 -19.15
N THR A 272 -14.97 -3.97 -20.00
CA THR A 272 -15.33 -3.42 -21.32
C THR A 272 -16.05 -2.09 -21.19
N ALA A 273 -17.03 -1.99 -20.26
CA ALA A 273 -17.79 -0.78 -20.00
C ALA A 273 -16.92 0.35 -19.39
N CYS A 274 -15.89 0.00 -18.61
CA CYS A 274 -14.87 0.92 -18.14
C CYS A 274 -13.96 1.44 -19.26
N GLY A 275 -13.99 0.85 -20.46
CA GLY A 275 -13.14 1.23 -21.58
C GLY A 275 -11.66 0.92 -21.37
N VAL A 276 -11.33 -0.10 -20.58
CA VAL A 276 -9.95 -0.47 -20.24
C VAL A 276 -9.53 -1.77 -20.94
N THR A 277 -8.23 -1.94 -21.12
CA THR A 277 -7.63 -3.19 -21.59
C THR A 277 -7.09 -3.99 -20.40
N TRP A 278 -7.22 -5.32 -20.44
CA TRP A 278 -6.73 -6.19 -19.38
C TRP A 278 -6.02 -7.44 -19.91
N GLU A 279 -5.22 -8.04 -19.03
CA GLU A 279 -4.63 -9.38 -19.19
C GLU A 279 -5.44 -10.40 -18.37
N GLU A 280 -5.79 -11.54 -18.95
CA GLU A 280 -6.44 -12.63 -18.18
C GLU A 280 -5.38 -13.56 -17.56
N LEU A 281 -5.58 -13.92 -16.29
CA LEU A 281 -4.71 -14.80 -15.51
C LEU A 281 -5.48 -16.07 -15.10
N PRO A 282 -5.41 -17.15 -15.88
CA PRO A 282 -6.06 -18.41 -15.53
C PRO A 282 -5.50 -19.00 -14.23
N GLY A 283 -6.38 -19.38 -13.30
CA GLY A 283 -5.97 -20.07 -12.06
C GLY A 283 -5.60 -19.16 -10.88
N GLU A 284 -5.60 -17.83 -11.04
CA GLU A 284 -5.11 -16.89 -10.01
C GLU A 284 -6.23 -16.21 -9.18
N GLY A 285 -7.49 -16.54 -9.45
CA GLY A 285 -8.65 -16.05 -8.70
C GLY A 285 -8.67 -16.55 -7.25
N ALA A 286 -9.46 -15.89 -6.38
CA ALA A 286 -9.63 -16.40 -5.02
C ALA A 286 -10.62 -17.58 -4.99
N PHE A 287 -10.67 -18.30 -3.87
CA PHE A 287 -11.55 -19.47 -3.78
C PHE A 287 -13.05 -19.13 -3.90
N TYR A 288 -13.47 -17.88 -3.67
CA TYR A 288 -14.87 -17.45 -3.65
C TYR A 288 -15.27 -16.56 -4.85
N GLY A 289 -14.36 -16.24 -5.78
CA GLY A 289 -14.72 -15.49 -6.98
C GLY A 289 -13.53 -14.90 -7.75
N PRO A 290 -13.76 -14.50 -9.02
CA PRO A 290 -12.76 -13.84 -9.86
C PRO A 290 -12.52 -12.40 -9.38
N LYS A 291 -11.36 -11.84 -9.73
CA LYS A 291 -10.97 -10.49 -9.31
C LYS A 291 -10.26 -9.72 -10.42
N VAL A 292 -10.51 -8.43 -10.45
CA VAL A 292 -9.75 -7.44 -11.22
C VAL A 292 -8.63 -6.93 -10.33
N GLU A 293 -7.41 -6.96 -10.84
CA GLU A 293 -6.20 -6.50 -10.16
C GLU A 293 -5.68 -5.23 -10.82
N TYR A 294 -5.34 -4.23 -10.00
CA TYR A 294 -4.77 -2.96 -10.46
C TYR A 294 -3.30 -2.92 -10.06
N HIS A 295 -2.43 -2.97 -11.06
CA HIS A 295 -0.98 -3.02 -10.91
C HIS A 295 -0.37 -1.66 -11.20
N ILE A 296 0.18 -1.02 -10.16
CA ILE A 296 0.95 0.22 -10.31
C ILE A 296 2.42 -0.10 -10.57
N LYS A 297 3.06 0.69 -11.42
CA LYS A 297 4.51 0.61 -11.64
C LYS A 297 5.24 1.66 -10.81
N ASP A 298 6.24 1.24 -10.07
CA ASP A 298 7.11 2.18 -9.36
C ASP A 298 8.13 2.86 -10.30
N ALA A 299 8.95 3.76 -9.75
CA ALA A 299 9.96 4.51 -10.50
C ALA A 299 11.07 3.62 -11.11
N LEU A 300 11.17 2.35 -10.73
CA LEU A 300 12.10 1.36 -11.28
C LEU A 300 11.41 0.42 -12.28
N GLY A 301 10.12 0.62 -12.55
CA GLY A 301 9.33 -0.20 -13.46
C GLY A 301 8.86 -1.53 -12.86
N ARG A 302 9.03 -1.77 -11.55
CA ARG A 302 8.49 -2.96 -10.89
C ARG A 302 6.98 -2.82 -10.75
N SER A 303 6.26 -3.91 -11.04
CA SER A 303 4.81 -3.98 -10.98
C SER A 303 4.36 -4.43 -9.59
N TRP A 304 3.45 -3.67 -8.99
CA TRP A 304 2.88 -3.94 -7.67
C TRP A 304 1.36 -3.96 -7.77
N GLN A 305 0.74 -5.10 -7.48
CA GLN A 305 -0.70 -5.16 -7.27
C GLN A 305 -1.07 -4.36 -6.03
N CYS A 306 -1.87 -3.31 -6.18
CA CYS A 306 -2.39 -2.51 -5.07
C CYS A 306 -3.91 -2.69 -4.96
N GLY A 307 -4.63 -2.19 -5.95
CA GLY A 307 -6.08 -2.26 -5.93
C GLY A 307 -6.62 -3.60 -6.40
N THR A 308 -7.83 -3.89 -5.94
CA THR A 308 -8.60 -5.05 -6.34
C THR A 308 -10.08 -4.70 -6.41
N LEU A 309 -10.80 -5.31 -7.36
CA LEU A 309 -12.26 -5.38 -7.36
C LEU A 309 -12.65 -6.83 -7.57
N GLN A 310 -13.27 -7.43 -6.57
CA GLN A 310 -13.60 -8.85 -6.57
C GLN A 310 -15.11 -9.03 -6.42
N LEU A 311 -15.69 -9.82 -7.31
CA LEU A 311 -17.10 -10.16 -7.30
C LEU A 311 -17.31 -11.43 -6.47
N ASP A 312 -18.08 -11.31 -5.39
CA ASP A 312 -18.44 -12.40 -4.48
C ASP A 312 -19.96 -12.58 -4.42
N MET A 313 -20.40 -13.74 -4.91
CA MET A 313 -21.80 -14.20 -4.83
C MET A 313 -21.99 -15.28 -3.75
N VAL A 314 -20.91 -15.72 -3.10
CA VAL A 314 -20.87 -16.84 -2.15
C VAL A 314 -21.05 -16.35 -0.72
N LEU A 315 -20.28 -15.35 -0.27
CA LEU A 315 -20.33 -14.93 1.13
C LEU A 315 -21.68 -14.33 1.56
N PRO A 316 -22.37 -13.52 0.73
CA PRO A 316 -23.73 -13.07 1.05
C PRO A 316 -24.70 -14.23 1.30
N GLU A 317 -24.62 -15.30 0.52
CA GLU A 317 -25.42 -16.51 0.73
C GLU A 317 -25.04 -17.22 2.04
N ARG A 318 -23.75 -17.45 2.28
CA ARG A 318 -23.27 -18.19 3.46
C ARG A 318 -23.61 -17.51 4.78
N LEU A 319 -23.66 -16.17 4.80
CA LEU A 319 -23.93 -15.37 5.99
C LEU A 319 -25.36 -14.81 6.02
N GLY A 320 -26.23 -15.21 5.10
CA GLY A 320 -27.66 -14.86 5.13
C GLY A 320 -27.94 -13.39 4.86
N ALA A 321 -27.16 -12.72 4.02
CA ALA A 321 -27.42 -11.35 3.60
C ALA A 321 -28.60 -11.30 2.63
N GLU A 322 -29.63 -10.52 2.98
CA GLU A 322 -30.85 -10.39 2.19
C GLU A 322 -31.39 -8.95 2.17
N TYR A 323 -32.08 -8.58 1.10
CA TYR A 323 -32.86 -7.35 0.95
C TYR A 323 -34.27 -7.66 0.44
N VAL A 324 -35.18 -6.70 0.61
CA VAL A 324 -36.55 -6.73 0.08
C VAL A 324 -36.56 -6.11 -1.32
N ALA A 325 -36.86 -6.93 -2.32
CA ALA A 325 -36.93 -6.51 -3.72
C ALA A 325 -38.24 -5.79 -4.05
N GLU A 326 -38.35 -5.24 -5.28
CA GLU A 326 -39.53 -4.52 -5.77
C GLU A 326 -40.82 -5.35 -5.70
N ASP A 327 -40.71 -6.66 -5.85
CA ASP A 327 -41.78 -7.64 -5.77
C ASP A 327 -42.15 -8.03 -4.32
N ASN A 328 -41.58 -7.36 -3.32
CA ASN A 328 -41.62 -7.70 -1.88
C ASN A 328 -40.99 -9.07 -1.54
N GLY A 329 -40.34 -9.74 -2.50
CA GLY A 329 -39.58 -10.95 -2.28
C GLY A 329 -38.27 -10.68 -1.53
N ARG A 330 -37.78 -11.71 -0.82
CA ARG A 330 -36.43 -11.70 -0.25
C ARG A 330 -35.44 -12.12 -1.32
N ARG A 331 -34.47 -11.25 -1.60
CA ARG A 331 -33.38 -11.52 -2.55
C ARG A 331 -32.03 -11.32 -1.88
N ARG A 332 -31.00 -11.94 -2.42
CA ARG A 332 -29.63 -11.82 -1.94
C ARG A 332 -28.91 -10.74 -2.75
N PRO A 333 -28.16 -9.84 -2.11
CA PRO A 333 -27.29 -8.93 -2.83
C PRO A 333 -26.07 -9.69 -3.35
N ILE A 334 -25.44 -9.18 -4.40
CA ILE A 334 -24.04 -9.51 -4.69
C ILE A 334 -23.15 -8.59 -3.86
N MET A 335 -21.93 -9.03 -3.58
CA MET A 335 -20.96 -8.25 -2.84
C MET A 335 -19.70 -8.02 -3.66
N LEU A 336 -19.23 -6.77 -3.68
CA LEU A 336 -17.93 -6.42 -4.27
C LEU A 336 -16.95 -6.10 -3.16
N HIS A 337 -15.89 -6.89 -3.06
CA HIS A 337 -14.74 -6.56 -2.23
C HIS A 337 -13.83 -5.64 -3.01
N ARG A 338 -13.41 -4.54 -2.40
CA ARG A 338 -12.48 -3.66 -3.05
C ARG A 338 -11.48 -3.04 -2.10
N ALA A 339 -10.32 -2.75 -2.67
CA ALA A 339 -9.30 -1.88 -2.09
C ALA A 339 -8.68 -1.08 -3.24
N ILE A 340 -8.22 0.14 -2.99
CA ILE A 340 -7.55 0.98 -3.98
C ILE A 340 -6.06 0.98 -3.69
N VAL A 341 -5.66 1.38 -2.48
CA VAL A 341 -4.24 1.38 -2.11
C VAL A 341 -3.77 0.02 -1.56
N GLY A 342 -4.71 -0.84 -1.16
CA GLY A 342 -4.41 -2.14 -0.57
C GLY A 342 -4.05 -2.00 0.90
N SER A 343 -3.04 -2.75 1.37
CA SER A 343 -2.49 -2.51 2.70
C SER A 343 -1.73 -1.19 2.73
N MET A 344 -2.04 -0.36 3.71
CA MET A 344 -1.39 0.92 3.99
C MET A 344 0.11 0.73 4.19
N GLU A 345 0.54 -0.30 4.93
CA GLU A 345 1.95 -0.65 5.10
C GLU A 345 2.63 -0.84 3.74
N ARG A 346 2.06 -1.72 2.91
CA ARG A 346 2.63 -2.04 1.60
C ARG A 346 2.63 -0.83 0.68
N PHE A 347 1.55 -0.07 0.64
CA PHE A 347 1.45 1.13 -0.18
C PHE A 347 2.46 2.20 0.25
N LEU A 348 2.63 2.43 1.54
CA LEU A 348 3.67 3.34 2.07
C LEU A 348 5.07 2.83 1.73
N GLY A 349 5.30 1.52 1.80
CA GLY A 349 6.52 0.90 1.28
C GLY A 349 6.78 1.30 -0.17
N ILE A 350 5.80 1.09 -1.05
CA ILE A 350 5.89 1.43 -2.48
C ILE A 350 6.13 2.93 -2.68
N LEU A 351 5.42 3.81 -1.97
CA LEU A 351 5.60 5.26 -2.05
C LEU A 351 7.02 5.69 -1.63
N ILE A 352 7.56 5.10 -0.56
CA ILE A 352 8.93 5.39 -0.10
C ILE A 352 9.94 5.01 -1.19
N GLU A 353 9.81 3.84 -1.83
CA GLU A 353 10.74 3.42 -2.88
C GLU A 353 10.55 4.24 -4.18
N HIS A 354 9.30 4.52 -4.55
CA HIS A 354 8.94 5.31 -5.72
C HIS A 354 9.54 6.72 -5.65
N HIS A 355 9.42 7.40 -4.51
CA HIS A 355 9.98 8.73 -4.30
C HIS A 355 11.43 8.73 -3.78
N ALA A 356 12.06 7.57 -3.58
CA ALA A 356 13.37 7.46 -2.91
C ALA A 356 13.42 8.24 -1.57
N GLY A 357 12.32 8.21 -0.82
CA GLY A 357 12.11 8.95 0.43
C GLY A 357 11.85 10.46 0.28
N ALA A 358 11.95 11.03 -0.93
CA ALA A 358 11.74 12.45 -1.19
C ALA A 358 10.27 12.73 -1.50
N MET A 359 9.41 12.57 -0.50
CA MET A 359 7.95 12.67 -0.65
C MET A 359 7.49 14.02 -1.23
N PRO A 360 6.42 14.07 -2.04
CA PRO A 360 5.74 15.31 -2.40
C PRO A 360 5.35 16.13 -1.17
N SER A 361 5.26 17.45 -1.30
CA SER A 361 5.01 18.35 -0.17
C SER A 361 3.76 17.99 0.63
N TRP A 362 2.69 17.53 -0.02
CA TRP A 362 1.46 17.14 0.67
C TRP A 362 1.60 15.85 1.50
N LEU A 363 2.51 14.94 1.14
CA LEU A 363 2.80 13.69 1.88
C LEU A 363 3.97 13.80 2.85
N ALA A 364 4.87 14.75 2.65
CA ALA A 364 6.10 14.84 3.43
C ALA A 364 5.80 14.97 4.94
N PRO A 365 6.35 14.10 5.81
CA PRO A 365 6.14 14.18 7.26
C PRO A 365 6.52 15.54 7.85
N MET A 366 7.61 16.10 7.34
CA MET A 366 8.06 17.46 7.60
C MET A 366 8.07 18.20 6.27
N GLN A 367 7.27 19.26 6.15
CA GLN A 367 7.18 20.06 4.93
C GLN A 367 8.22 21.17 4.92
N VAL A 368 8.42 21.79 6.09
CA VAL A 368 9.24 22.99 6.25
C VAL A 368 10.12 22.87 7.49
N VAL A 369 11.38 23.28 7.40
CA VAL A 369 12.20 23.56 8.59
C VAL A 369 12.64 25.01 8.57
N VAL A 370 12.42 25.73 9.68
CA VAL A 370 12.88 27.10 9.89
C VAL A 370 14.18 27.08 10.70
N MET A 371 15.23 27.72 10.19
CA MET A 371 16.56 27.73 10.79
C MET A 371 17.05 29.17 10.96
N ASN A 372 17.57 29.50 12.14
CA ASN A 372 18.29 30.73 12.40
C ASN A 372 19.81 30.57 12.16
N ILE A 373 20.46 31.67 11.73
CA ILE A 373 21.91 31.76 11.56
C ILE A 373 22.60 32.02 12.92
N ALA A 374 22.00 32.85 13.77
CA ALA A 374 22.51 33.24 15.08
C ALA A 374 21.39 33.30 16.14
N GLU A 375 21.79 33.25 17.42
CA GLU A 375 20.87 33.14 18.56
C GLU A 375 19.89 34.32 18.69
N ASN A 376 20.31 35.53 18.29
CA ASN A 376 19.48 36.74 18.29
C ASN A 376 18.27 36.67 17.32
N GLN A 377 18.20 35.68 16.43
CA GLN A 377 17.09 35.46 15.49
C GLN A 377 16.13 34.34 15.95
N THR A 378 16.40 33.71 17.10
CA THR A 378 15.65 32.56 17.62
C THR A 378 14.16 32.84 17.75
N GLU A 379 13.79 33.99 18.31
CA GLU A 379 12.38 34.35 18.51
C GLU A 379 11.66 34.59 17.16
N TYR A 380 12.36 35.18 16.19
CA TYR A 380 11.81 35.36 14.86
C TYR A 380 11.56 34.01 14.17
N ALA A 381 12.56 33.12 14.16
CA ALA A 381 12.40 31.76 13.60
C ALA A 381 11.25 30.98 14.27
N ARG A 382 11.13 31.07 15.59
CA ARG A 382 10.04 30.45 16.36
C ARG A 382 8.68 31.03 15.97
N SER A 383 8.56 32.35 15.85
CA SER A 383 7.32 33.01 15.47
C SER A 383 6.86 32.62 14.06
N LEU A 384 7.80 32.45 13.11
CA LEU A 384 7.53 31.98 11.75
C LEU A 384 7.00 30.54 11.75
N ALA A 385 7.68 29.64 12.48
CA ALA A 385 7.24 28.26 12.61
C ALA A 385 5.84 28.16 13.24
N GLN A 386 5.55 28.95 14.28
CA GLN A 386 4.21 29.01 14.87
C GLN A 386 3.17 29.54 13.89
N SER A 387 3.50 30.56 13.10
CA SER A 387 2.60 31.10 12.07
C SER A 387 2.27 30.06 10.99
N LEU A 388 3.28 29.32 10.52
CA LEU A 388 3.11 28.22 9.56
C LEU A 388 2.28 27.08 10.15
N GLN A 389 2.55 26.70 11.40
CA GLN A 389 1.82 25.63 12.09
C GLN A 389 0.33 25.97 12.26
N LYS A 390 0.00 27.22 12.60
CA LYS A 390 -1.41 27.70 12.68
C LYS A 390 -2.17 27.57 11.36
N GLN A 391 -1.46 27.44 10.25
CA GLN A 391 -2.03 27.27 8.91
C GLN A 391 -2.06 25.80 8.46
N GLY A 392 -1.77 24.85 9.37
CA GLY A 392 -1.77 23.42 9.08
C GLY A 392 -0.49 22.91 8.41
N VAL A 393 0.55 23.74 8.31
CA VAL A 393 1.85 23.31 7.78
C VAL A 393 2.57 22.45 8.80
N ARG A 394 3.14 21.34 8.34
CA ARG A 394 4.02 20.49 9.16
C ARG A 394 5.42 21.08 9.16
N VAL A 395 5.73 21.82 10.21
CA VAL A 395 6.93 22.65 10.33
C VAL A 395 7.66 22.41 11.65
N GLU A 396 8.99 22.46 11.60
CA GLU A 396 9.87 22.45 12.76
C GLU A 396 10.78 23.69 12.75
N ALA A 397 11.18 24.15 13.93
CA ALA A 397 12.20 25.19 14.07
C ALA A 397 13.48 24.57 14.62
N ASP A 398 14.55 24.55 13.81
CA ASP A 398 15.87 24.13 14.27
C ASP A 398 16.63 25.32 14.85
N LEU A 399 16.50 25.46 16.17
CA LEU A 399 17.07 26.52 16.99
C LEU A 399 18.40 26.11 17.65
N ARG A 400 18.98 24.95 17.28
CA ARG A 400 20.25 24.47 17.87
C ARG A 400 21.38 25.45 17.57
N ASN A 401 22.36 25.54 18.46
CA ASN A 401 23.56 26.36 18.25
C ASN A 401 24.59 25.64 17.37
N GLU A 402 24.21 25.41 16.11
CA GLU A 402 25.00 24.71 15.10
C GLU A 402 25.23 25.60 13.88
N LYS A 403 26.31 25.33 13.13
CA LYS A 403 26.57 26.07 11.87
C LYS A 403 25.41 25.88 10.90
N ILE A 404 24.95 26.97 10.27
CA ILE A 404 23.82 26.91 9.32
C ILE A 404 24.05 25.90 8.18
N SER A 405 25.30 25.74 7.72
CA SER A 405 25.67 24.73 6.72
C SER A 405 25.44 23.30 7.18
N TYR A 406 25.64 23.03 8.48
CA TYR A 406 25.37 21.73 9.09
C TYR A 406 23.87 21.47 9.14
N LYS A 407 23.07 22.42 9.66
CA LYS A 407 21.60 22.33 9.71
C LYS A 407 21.00 22.08 8.33
N ILE A 408 21.43 22.85 7.32
CA ILE A 408 20.99 22.68 5.93
C ILE A 408 21.32 21.28 5.42
N ARG A 409 22.55 20.78 5.67
CA ARG A 409 22.96 19.44 5.22
C ARG A 409 22.12 18.35 5.87
N GLU A 410 21.90 18.43 7.18
CA GLU A 410 21.11 17.45 7.93
C GLU A 410 19.68 17.37 7.39
N HIS A 411 18.96 18.50 7.30
CA HIS A 411 17.58 18.50 6.80
C HIS A 411 17.47 18.21 5.29
N THR A 412 18.54 18.43 4.52
CA THR A 412 18.62 17.95 3.13
C THR A 412 18.71 16.42 3.07
N LEU A 413 19.46 15.78 3.97
CA LEU A 413 19.53 14.32 4.08
C LEU A 413 18.21 13.69 4.56
N GLU A 414 17.45 14.44 5.35
CA GLU A 414 16.07 14.12 5.73
C GLU A 414 15.04 14.38 4.62
N LYS A 415 15.47 14.96 3.48
CA LYS A 415 14.67 15.20 2.29
C LYS A 415 13.44 16.10 2.53
N VAL A 416 13.57 17.06 3.46
CA VAL A 416 12.54 18.08 3.72
C VAL A 416 12.30 18.90 2.43
N PRO A 417 11.03 19.12 2.00
CA PRO A 417 10.71 19.89 0.81
C PRO A 417 11.26 21.33 0.83
N TYR A 418 11.13 22.03 1.95
CA TYR A 418 11.50 23.44 2.09
C TYR A 418 12.33 23.72 3.33
N LEU A 419 13.41 24.46 3.15
CA LEU A 419 14.29 24.95 4.20
C LEU A 419 14.23 26.48 4.21
N LEU A 420 13.78 27.07 5.32
CA LEU A 420 13.71 28.50 5.51
C LEU A 420 14.88 28.95 6.38
N VAL A 421 15.73 29.83 5.85
CA VAL A 421 16.86 30.39 6.58
C VAL A 421 16.54 31.83 6.94
N VAL A 422 16.78 32.20 8.21
CA VAL A 422 16.61 33.58 8.68
C VAL A 422 17.90 34.10 9.33
N GLY A 423 18.38 35.22 8.80
CA GLY A 423 19.43 36.05 9.40
C GLY A 423 18.88 37.39 9.90
N ASP A 424 19.78 38.32 10.21
CA ASP A 424 19.40 39.67 10.66
C ASP A 424 18.65 40.44 9.58
N LYS A 425 19.06 40.31 8.31
CA LYS A 425 18.40 40.94 7.15
C LYS A 425 16.96 40.45 6.99
N GLU A 426 16.77 39.13 7.07
CA GLU A 426 15.44 38.52 6.96
C GLU A 426 14.54 38.95 8.11
N ARG A 427 15.08 39.00 9.34
CA ARG A 427 14.35 39.48 10.52
C ARG A 427 13.92 40.94 10.40
N GLU A 428 14.82 41.83 9.98
CA GLU A 428 14.55 43.27 9.83
C GLU A 428 13.53 43.54 8.71
N ALA A 429 13.63 42.80 7.60
CA ALA A 429 12.72 42.94 6.46
C ALA A 429 11.44 42.11 6.58
N GLN A 430 11.26 41.33 7.65
CA GLN A 430 10.18 40.34 7.81
C GLN A 430 10.03 39.36 6.63
N THR A 431 11.16 38.85 6.14
CA THR A 431 11.23 37.92 5.00
C THR A 431 11.88 36.58 5.40
N VAL A 432 11.92 35.63 4.47
CA VAL A 432 12.60 34.34 4.62
C VAL A 432 13.42 34.03 3.37
N ALA A 433 14.64 33.50 3.56
CA ALA A 433 15.42 32.92 2.46
C ALA A 433 14.98 31.47 2.26
N VAL A 434 14.42 31.15 1.09
CA VAL A 434 13.76 29.87 0.82
C VAL A 434 14.65 28.99 -0.04
N ARG A 435 14.94 27.79 0.45
CA ARG A 435 15.62 26.74 -0.33
C ARG A 435 14.69 25.55 -0.49
N ALA A 436 14.42 25.18 -1.73
CA ALA A 436 13.67 23.97 -2.05
C ALA A 436 14.59 22.76 -2.17
N ARG A 437 14.03 21.58 -1.91
CA ARG A 437 14.72 20.29 -2.06
C ARG A 437 15.33 20.15 -3.45
N GLY A 438 16.49 19.51 -3.53
CA GLY A 438 17.28 19.43 -4.76
C GLY A 438 18.28 20.57 -4.93
N GLY A 439 18.42 21.44 -3.91
CA GLY A 439 19.38 22.54 -3.92
C GLY A 439 18.92 23.76 -4.72
N VAL A 440 17.61 23.88 -4.97
CA VAL A 440 17.03 24.99 -5.71
C VAL A 440 16.89 26.19 -4.76
N ASP A 441 17.67 27.24 -5.01
CA ASP A 441 17.55 28.51 -4.29
C ASP A 441 16.40 29.33 -4.88
N LEU A 442 15.40 29.64 -4.06
CA LEU A 442 14.24 30.42 -4.46
C LEU A 442 14.37 31.90 -4.04
N GLY A 443 15.51 32.27 -3.45
CA GLY A 443 15.79 33.62 -2.99
C GLY A 443 15.02 34.01 -1.73
N VAL A 444 15.04 35.31 -1.46
CA VAL A 444 14.36 35.92 -0.31
C VAL A 444 12.95 36.33 -0.72
N MET A 445 11.95 35.97 0.07
CA MET A 445 10.56 36.36 -0.16
C MET A 445 9.82 36.64 1.15
N PRO A 446 8.74 37.43 1.13
CA PRO A 446 7.83 37.56 2.27
C PRO A 446 7.26 36.20 2.68
N LEU A 447 6.98 36.02 3.98
CA LEU A 447 6.41 34.77 4.49
C LEU A 447 5.07 34.43 3.82
N ASP A 448 4.22 35.42 3.57
CA ASP A 448 2.92 35.23 2.93
C ASP A 448 3.05 34.69 1.49
N THR A 449 4.02 35.21 0.72
CA THR A 449 4.33 34.70 -0.62
C THR A 449 4.81 33.25 -0.58
N PHE A 450 5.63 32.88 0.41
CA PHE A 450 6.05 31.50 0.60
C PHE A 450 4.86 30.59 0.96
N ILE A 451 3.96 31.05 1.83
CA ILE A 451 2.75 30.32 2.22
C ILE A 451 1.87 30.04 1.01
N GLU A 452 1.62 31.03 0.15
CA GLU A 452 0.82 30.87 -1.06
C GLU A 452 1.42 29.80 -1.99
N ARG A 453 2.74 29.83 -2.16
CA ARG A 453 3.46 28.81 -2.92
C ARG A 453 3.30 27.41 -2.31
N LEU A 454 3.53 27.27 -1.01
CA LEU A 454 3.39 25.98 -0.33
C LEU A 454 1.95 25.47 -0.40
N ARG A 455 0.96 26.36 -0.29
CA ARG A 455 -0.44 26.00 -0.47
C ARG A 455 -0.70 25.50 -1.88
N HIS A 456 -0.19 26.14 -2.92
CA HIS A 456 -0.36 25.66 -4.29
C HIS A 456 0.24 24.23 -4.48
N ASP A 457 1.42 23.99 -3.93
CA ASP A 457 2.07 22.67 -3.97
C ASP A 457 1.31 21.58 -3.21
N VAL A 458 0.60 21.95 -2.13
CA VAL A 458 -0.17 21.02 -1.30
C VAL A 458 -1.61 20.85 -1.80
N GLN A 459 -2.24 21.94 -2.26
CA GLN A 459 -3.62 21.99 -2.73
C GLN A 459 -3.82 21.29 -4.06
N SER A 460 -2.77 21.10 -4.84
CA SER A 460 -2.81 20.29 -6.06
C SER A 460 -3.32 18.86 -5.82
N PHE A 461 -3.41 18.41 -4.55
CA PHE A 461 -3.77 17.04 -4.16
C PHE A 461 -4.79 16.96 -3.00
N ASN A 462 -5.42 18.09 -2.60
CA ASN A 462 -6.28 18.13 -1.40
C ASN A 462 -7.77 17.93 -1.68
#